data_AF-A0A937B259-F1
#
_entry.id   AF-A0A937B259-F1
#
_cell.length_a   1.000
_cell.length_b   1.000
_cell.length_c   1.000
_cell.angle_alpha   90.00
_cell.angle_beta   90.00
_cell.angle_gamma   90.00
#
_symmetry.space_group_name_H-M   'P 1'
#
loop_
_entity.id
_entity.type
_entity.pdbx_description
1 polymer ?
#
loop_
_entity_poly.entity_id
_entity_poly.type
_entity_poly.pdbx_seq_one_letter_code
_entity_poly.pdbx_strand_id
1 'polypeptide(L)'
;MKERRPVGKDEHLYRRGYNKPEHNYMNPDGTATSRVFRLREKDNGELSVEVRSLTKPEIAIVDAKKYFLFEISNAEVCEIEGLSTHHDPIYSEDYSNDAHAVIVGMTPEDDVIPGLLARKSRRVPV
;
A
#
# COMPACT_ATOMS: atom_id res chain seq x y z
N MET A 1 5.24 21.68 -6.57
CA MET A 1 4.64 20.36 -6.30
C MET A 1 3.14 20.53 -6.14
N LYS A 2 2.33 19.62 -6.66
CA LYS A 2 0.88 19.63 -6.41
C LYS A 2 0.71 19.41 -4.90
N GLU A 3 0.04 20.33 -4.21
CA GLU A 3 -0.15 20.21 -2.76
C GLU A 3 -1.07 19.01 -2.52
N ARG A 4 -0.50 17.91 -2.02
CA ARG A 4 -1.26 16.70 -1.70
C ARG A 4 -1.92 16.86 -0.34
N ARG A 5 -3.13 16.32 -0.22
CA ARG A 5 -3.88 16.35 1.05
C ARG A 5 -3.51 15.11 1.88
N PRO A 6 -3.31 15.24 3.20
CA PRO A 6 -3.07 14.08 4.05
C PRO A 6 -4.31 13.18 4.06
N VAL A 7 -4.09 11.87 4.09
CA VAL A 7 -5.17 10.89 4.32
C VAL A 7 -5.58 10.95 5.79
N GLY A 8 -6.88 10.86 6.07
CA GLY A 8 -7.41 10.88 7.45
C GLY A 8 -6.85 9.73 8.30
N LYS A 9 -6.62 9.96 9.60
CA LYS A 9 -6.02 8.94 10.49
C LYS A 9 -6.89 7.69 10.64
N ASP A 10 -8.21 7.84 10.60
CA ASP A 10 -9.16 6.73 10.76
C ASP A 10 -9.32 5.88 9.50
N GLU A 11 -8.68 6.28 8.39
CA GLU A 11 -8.71 5.53 7.14
C GLU A 11 -7.89 4.26 7.20
N HIS A 12 -8.24 3.34 6.31
CA HIS A 12 -7.43 2.15 6.03
C HIS A 12 -6.93 2.21 4.58
N LEU A 13 -5.79 1.59 4.35
CA LEU A 13 -5.09 1.60 3.08
C LEU A 13 -4.98 0.19 2.53
N TYR A 14 -5.28 0.02 1.25
CA TYR A 14 -5.07 -1.22 0.53
C TYR A 14 -3.74 -1.21 -0.23
N ARG A 15 -3.00 -2.32 -0.12
CA ARG A 15 -1.75 -2.57 -0.84
C ARG A 15 -1.77 -3.96 -1.45
N ARG A 16 -1.37 -4.05 -2.71
CA ARG A 16 -1.25 -5.32 -3.44
C ARG A 16 0.11 -5.97 -3.21
N GLY A 17 0.11 -7.29 -3.09
CA GLY A 17 1.31 -8.14 -3.21
C GLY A 17 1.11 -9.16 -4.33
N TYR A 18 2.18 -9.64 -4.97
CA TYR A 18 2.04 -10.68 -6.01
C TYR A 18 1.70 -12.04 -5.38
N ASN A 19 0.77 -12.79 -5.99
CA ASN A 19 0.32 -14.11 -5.52
C ASN A 19 1.27 -15.25 -5.94
N LYS A 20 2.22 -15.02 -6.85
CA LYS A 20 3.09 -16.11 -7.29
C LYS A 20 4.09 -16.53 -6.20
N PRO A 21 4.24 -17.84 -5.89
CA PRO A 21 5.13 -18.32 -4.83
C PRO A 21 6.57 -17.82 -4.96
N GLU A 22 7.12 -17.76 -6.17
CA GLU A 22 8.49 -17.30 -6.44
C GLU A 22 8.75 -15.84 -6.02
N HIS A 23 7.70 -15.06 -5.82
CA HIS A 23 7.80 -13.66 -5.44
C HIS A 23 7.87 -13.47 -3.91
N ASN A 24 7.40 -14.42 -3.11
CA ASN A 24 7.44 -14.41 -1.63
C ASN A 24 6.83 -13.14 -0.98
N TYR A 25 5.64 -12.72 -1.42
CA TYR A 25 4.93 -11.55 -0.86
C TYR A 25 4.02 -11.90 0.33
N MET A 26 3.80 -13.19 0.60
CA MET A 26 2.96 -13.67 1.69
C MET A 26 3.67 -14.82 2.40
N ASN A 27 3.63 -14.81 3.73
CA ASN A 27 4.11 -15.88 4.58
C ASN A 27 3.17 -17.10 4.50
N PRO A 28 3.62 -18.30 4.91
CA PRO A 28 2.77 -19.49 4.96
C PRO A 28 1.51 -19.34 5.83
N ASP A 29 1.54 -18.46 6.84
CA ASP A 29 0.41 -18.16 7.72
C ASP A 29 -0.60 -17.15 7.12
N GLY A 30 -0.34 -16.65 5.90
CA GLY A 30 -1.18 -15.68 5.20
C GLY A 30 -0.87 -14.21 5.51
N THR A 31 0.10 -13.91 6.38
CA THR A 31 0.53 -12.54 6.67
C THR A 31 1.42 -11.97 5.57
N ALA A 32 1.50 -10.64 5.45
CA ALA A 32 2.38 -9.99 4.49
C ALA A 32 3.86 -10.20 4.84
N THR A 33 4.70 -10.35 3.82
CA THR A 33 6.15 -10.15 3.99
C THR A 33 6.51 -8.68 3.79
N SER A 34 7.72 -8.28 4.22
CA SER A 34 8.25 -6.93 4.00
C SER A 34 8.29 -6.53 2.51
N ARG A 35 8.31 -7.50 1.58
CA ARG A 35 8.33 -7.25 0.13
C ARG A 35 7.08 -6.53 -0.37
N VAL A 36 5.94 -6.67 0.31
CA VAL A 36 4.69 -5.95 -0.04
C VAL A 36 4.86 -4.43 0.08
N PHE A 37 5.65 -4.00 1.06
CA PHE A 37 5.85 -2.61 1.43
C PHE A 37 7.24 -2.07 1.07
N ARG A 38 8.09 -2.88 0.43
CA ARG A 38 9.42 -2.44 0.00
C ARG A 38 9.30 -1.51 -1.21
N LEU A 39 9.93 -0.35 -1.12
CA LEU A 39 10.09 0.54 -2.26
C LEU A 39 11.00 -0.08 -3.32
N ARG A 40 10.70 0.25 -4.57
CA ARG A 40 11.54 -0.03 -5.74
C ARG A 40 12.04 1.28 -6.30
N GLU A 41 13.12 1.26 -7.07
CA GLU A 41 13.67 2.46 -7.71
C GLU A 41 12.62 3.25 -8.50
N LYS A 42 11.74 2.55 -9.22
CA LYS A 42 10.64 3.16 -9.99
C LYS A 42 9.57 3.87 -9.15
N ASP A 43 9.52 3.60 -7.85
CA ASP A 43 8.49 4.15 -6.96
C ASP A 43 8.87 5.58 -6.49
N ASN A 44 10.09 6.06 -6.78
CA ASN A 44 10.55 7.43 -6.48
C ASN A 44 10.34 7.89 -5.02
N GLY A 45 10.49 6.97 -4.06
CA GLY A 45 10.26 7.25 -2.63
C GLY A 45 8.80 7.20 -2.19
N GLU A 46 7.88 6.79 -3.08
CA GLU A 46 6.44 6.84 -2.85
C GLU A 46 5.80 5.45 -2.97
N LEU A 47 5.33 4.91 -1.85
CA LEU A 47 4.69 3.60 -1.84
C LEU A 47 3.20 3.75 -2.16
N SER A 48 2.82 3.38 -3.38
CA SER A 48 1.42 3.43 -3.86
C SER A 48 0.47 2.56 -3.02
N VAL A 49 -0.66 3.11 -2.62
CA VAL A 49 -1.74 2.46 -1.86
C VAL A 49 -3.09 2.97 -2.35
N GLU A 50 -4.18 2.36 -1.90
CA GLU A 50 -5.54 2.86 -2.15
C GLU A 50 -6.29 3.12 -0.84
N VAL A 51 -7.00 4.25 -0.73
CA VAL A 51 -7.82 4.60 0.42
C VAL A 51 -9.09 3.77 0.40
N ARG A 52 -9.28 2.95 1.44
CA ARG A 52 -10.38 1.99 1.54
C ARG A 52 -11.76 2.63 1.37
N SER A 53 -12.01 3.78 1.98
CA SER A 53 -13.33 4.43 1.91
C SER A 53 -13.73 4.88 0.51
N LEU A 54 -12.77 4.94 -0.42
CA LEU A 54 -12.95 5.39 -1.81
C LEU A 54 -12.95 4.23 -2.82
N THR A 55 -12.77 2.98 -2.38
CA THR A 55 -12.71 1.81 -3.26
C THR A 55 -13.38 0.59 -2.63
N LYS A 56 -13.36 -0.54 -3.32
CA LYS A 56 -13.78 -1.84 -2.79
C LYS A 56 -12.67 -2.87 -2.97
N PRO A 57 -12.56 -3.89 -2.10
CA PRO A 57 -11.52 -4.92 -2.23
C PRO A 57 -11.43 -5.56 -3.62
N GLU A 58 -12.57 -5.81 -4.25
CA GLU A 58 -12.66 -6.46 -5.56
C GLU A 58 -12.13 -5.57 -6.70
N ILE A 59 -12.21 -4.24 -6.52
CA ILE A 59 -11.67 -3.25 -7.45
C ILE A 59 -10.18 -3.04 -7.17
N ALA A 60 -9.82 -2.84 -5.91
CA ALA A 60 -8.45 -2.56 -5.46
C ALA A 60 -7.47 -3.68 -5.80
N ILE A 61 -7.91 -4.94 -5.78
CA ILE A 61 -7.02 -6.06 -6.13
C ILE A 61 -6.73 -6.14 -7.63
N VAL A 62 -7.62 -5.63 -8.48
CA VAL A 62 -7.59 -5.68 -9.97
C VAL A 62 -7.66 -7.10 -10.55
N ASP A 63 -6.83 -8.03 -10.08
CA ASP A 63 -6.79 -9.42 -10.54
C ASP A 63 -6.40 -10.36 -9.38
N ALA A 64 -7.39 -11.01 -8.78
CA ALA A 64 -7.21 -11.93 -7.66
C ALA A 64 -6.39 -13.19 -8.01
N LYS A 65 -6.22 -13.52 -9.31
CA LYS A 65 -5.32 -14.60 -9.73
C LYS A 65 -3.85 -14.17 -9.68
N LYS A 66 -3.58 -12.87 -9.83
CA LYS A 66 -2.22 -12.31 -9.86
C LYS A 66 -1.78 -11.72 -8.52
N TYR A 67 -2.71 -11.23 -7.72
CA TYR A 67 -2.40 -10.46 -6.52
C TYR A 67 -3.08 -11.01 -5.27
N PHE A 68 -2.47 -10.70 -4.12
CA PHE A 68 -3.11 -10.65 -2.81
C PHE A 68 -3.36 -9.19 -2.43
N LEU A 69 -4.36 -8.97 -1.59
CA LEU A 69 -4.66 -7.65 -1.04
C LEU A 69 -4.41 -7.64 0.46
N PHE A 70 -3.72 -6.62 0.93
CA PHE A 70 -3.47 -6.36 2.33
C PHE A 70 -4.05 -5.00 2.71
N GLU A 71 -4.50 -4.89 3.94
CA GLU A 71 -5.02 -3.68 4.55
C GLU A 71 -4.13 -3.25 5.71
N ILE A 72 -3.85 -1.96 5.83
CA ILE A 72 -3.15 -1.37 6.97
C ILE A 72 -3.89 -0.11 7.43
N SER A 73 -3.96 0.13 8.74
CA SER A 73 -4.52 1.36 9.30
C SER A 73 -3.60 2.55 9.00
N ASN A 74 -4.16 3.65 8.52
CA ASN A 74 -3.36 4.86 8.29
C ASN A 74 -2.82 5.46 9.61
N ALA A 75 -3.56 5.31 10.71
CA ALA A 75 -3.06 5.68 12.04
C ALA A 75 -1.75 4.96 12.37
N GLU A 76 -1.68 3.65 12.10
CA GLU A 76 -0.49 2.85 12.36
C GLU A 76 0.69 3.14 11.42
N VAL A 77 0.41 3.60 10.18
CA VAL A 77 1.44 4.14 9.29
C VAL A 77 2.02 5.41 9.88
N CYS A 78 1.17 6.34 10.33
CA CYS A 78 1.58 7.62 10.90
C CYS A 78 2.24 7.51 12.29
N GLU A 79 2.15 6.37 12.97
CA GLU A 79 2.91 6.09 14.21
C GLU A 79 4.39 5.83 13.93
N ILE A 80 4.75 5.43 12.71
CA ILE A 80 6.13 5.21 12.31
C ILE A 80 6.74 6.57 11.99
N GLU A 81 7.77 6.96 12.75
CA GLU A 81 8.44 8.24 12.60
C GLU A 81 8.93 8.46 11.17
N GLY A 82 8.67 9.65 10.62
CA GLY A 82 9.03 10.03 9.26
C GLY A 82 8.01 9.64 8.20
N LEU A 83 7.04 8.77 8.49
CA LEU A 83 6.02 8.38 7.51
C LEU A 83 4.81 9.30 7.51
N SER A 84 4.26 9.51 6.32
CA SER A 84 2.95 10.13 6.14
C SER A 84 2.26 9.59 4.90
N THR A 85 0.94 9.64 4.87
CA THR A 85 0.14 9.19 3.73
C THR A 85 -0.62 10.35 3.13
N HIS A 86 -0.59 10.46 1.80
CA HIS A 86 -1.20 11.57 1.07
C HIS A 86 -2.07 11.05 -0.08
N HIS A 87 -3.22 11.70 -0.28
CA HIS A 87 -4.04 11.46 -1.46
C HIS A 87 -3.28 11.86 -2.73
N ASP A 88 -3.32 11.00 -3.75
CA ASP A 88 -2.65 11.24 -5.02
C ASP A 88 -3.45 10.61 -6.18
N PRO A 89 -4.71 11.03 -6.40
CA PRO A 89 -5.58 10.37 -7.37
C PRO A 89 -4.98 10.39 -8.78
N ILE A 90 -5.05 9.25 -9.46
CA ILE A 90 -4.48 9.07 -10.80
C ILE A 90 -5.59 9.24 -11.84
N TYR A 91 -5.37 10.14 -12.79
CA TYR A 91 -6.26 10.35 -13.93
C TYR A 91 -5.45 10.29 -15.23
N SER A 92 -5.83 9.42 -16.14
CA SER A 92 -5.37 9.38 -17.52
C SER A 92 -6.58 9.24 -18.46
N GLU A 93 -6.35 9.28 -19.77
CA GLU A 93 -7.41 9.23 -20.78
C GLU A 93 -8.33 7.99 -20.64
N ASP A 94 -7.75 6.85 -20.25
CA ASP A 94 -8.44 5.56 -20.16
C ASP A 94 -8.62 5.04 -18.72
N TYR A 95 -8.14 5.78 -17.71
CA TYR A 95 -8.11 5.27 -16.34
C TYR A 95 -8.27 6.38 -15.30
N SER A 96 -9.13 6.13 -14.32
CA SER A 96 -9.27 6.95 -13.12
C SER A 96 -9.15 6.10 -11.87
N ASN A 97 -8.41 6.58 -10.88
CA ASN A 97 -8.33 6.00 -9.55
C ASN A 97 -8.31 7.09 -8.49
N ASP A 98 -9.50 7.49 -8.06
CA ASP A 98 -9.72 8.48 -6.99
C ASP A 98 -9.21 7.99 -5.64
N ALA A 99 -9.17 6.66 -5.45
CA ALA A 99 -8.71 6.05 -4.22
C ALA A 99 -7.18 6.04 -4.11
N HIS A 100 -6.43 6.31 -5.18
CA HIS A 100 -4.97 6.26 -5.13
C HIS A 100 -4.40 7.26 -4.12
N ALA A 101 -3.47 6.77 -3.32
CA ALA A 101 -2.71 7.51 -2.34
C ALA A 101 -1.28 6.97 -2.29
N VAL A 102 -0.40 7.69 -1.60
CA VAL A 102 1.00 7.29 -1.44
C VAL A 102 1.43 7.42 0.01
N ILE A 103 2.18 6.43 0.49
CA ILE A 103 2.97 6.56 1.72
C ILE A 103 4.34 7.11 1.33
N VAL A 104 4.78 8.17 2.01
CA VAL A 104 6.06 8.84 1.79
C VAL A 104 6.91 8.82 3.06
N GLY A 105 8.20 9.10 2.94
CA GLY A 105 9.15 9.10 4.06
C GLY A 105 10.00 7.83 4.16
N MET A 106 9.97 6.99 3.12
CA MET A 106 10.81 5.80 2.99
C MET A 106 11.85 6.00 1.88
N THR A 107 12.95 5.25 1.95
CA THR A 107 13.93 5.11 0.87
C THR A 107 14.02 3.65 0.39
N PRO A 108 14.57 3.39 -0.81
CA PRO A 108 14.78 2.03 -1.32
C PRO A 108 15.69 1.15 -0.43
N GLU A 109 16.56 1.78 0.36
CA GLU A 109 17.51 1.15 1.27
C GLU A 109 16.90 0.79 2.64
N ASP A 110 15.67 1.24 2.93
CA ASP A 110 15.00 0.90 4.19
C ASP A 110 14.69 -0.59 4.28
N ASP A 111 15.39 -1.28 5.18
CA ASP A 111 15.13 -2.69 5.46
C ASP A 111 14.20 -2.90 6.69
N VAL A 112 14.00 -1.87 7.52
CA VAL A 112 13.19 -1.95 8.75
C VAL A 112 11.73 -1.57 8.51
N ILE A 113 11.49 -0.42 7.88
CA ILE A 113 10.14 0.14 7.70
C ILE A 113 9.21 -0.81 6.94
N PRO A 114 9.61 -1.44 5.82
CA PRO A 114 8.74 -2.39 5.13
C PRO A 114 8.30 -3.57 6.02
N GLY A 115 9.17 -4.02 6.93
CA GLY A 115 8.86 -5.07 7.90
C GLY A 115 7.89 -4.62 8.98
N LEU A 116 7.99 -3.36 9.44
CA LEU A 116 7.03 -2.78 10.39
C LEU A 116 5.63 -2.67 9.77
N LEU A 117 5.54 -2.14 8.55
CA LEU A 117 4.28 -2.03 7.81
C LEU A 117 3.66 -3.41 7.56
N ALA A 118 4.45 -4.39 7.15
CA ALA A 118 3.97 -5.76 6.95
C ALA A 118 3.34 -6.37 8.20
N ARG A 119 3.97 -6.21 9.37
CA ARG A 119 3.45 -6.71 10.66
C ARG A 119 2.16 -6.01 11.11
N LYS A 120 1.97 -4.76 10.73
CA LYS A 120 0.76 -3.96 11.01
C LYS A 120 -0.36 -4.21 10.00
N SER A 121 -0.05 -4.87 8.88
CA SER A 121 -1.03 -5.18 7.85
C SER A 121 -1.74 -6.52 8.08
N ARG A 122 -2.95 -6.65 7.55
CA ARG A 122 -3.72 -7.90 7.54
C ARG A 122 -4.18 -8.24 6.12
N ARG A 123 -4.33 -9.53 5.83
CA ARG A 123 -4.85 -9.99 4.54
C ARG A 123 -6.34 -9.67 4.43
N VAL A 124 -6.74 -9.18 3.26
CA VAL A 124 -8.14 -8.98 2.88
C VAL A 124 -8.57 -10.14 1.99
N PRO A 125 -9.58 -10.95 2.40
CA PRO A 125 -10.19 -11.93 1.52
C PRO A 125 -10.91 -11.23 0.37
N VAL A 126 -10.68 -11.68 -0.85
CA VAL A 126 -11.35 -11.21 -2.07
C VAL A 126 -11.71 -12.38 -2.97
#